data_AF-A0A2S5GAV1-F1
#
_entry.id   AF-A0A2S5GAV1-F1
#
_cell.length_a   1.000
_cell.length_b   1.000
_cell.length_c   1.000
_cell.angle_alpha   90.00
_cell.angle_beta   90.00
_cell.angle_gamma   90.00
#
_symmetry.space_group_name_H-M   'P 1'
#
loop_
_entity.id
_entity.type
_entity.pdbx_description
1 polymer ?
#
loop_
_entity_poly.entity_id
_entity_poly.type
_entity_poly.pdbx_seq_one_letter_code
_entity_poly.pdbx_strand_id
1 'polypeptide(L)'
;MTLEEIRTWLEANRGNSDVAAYLGELSTPTAEGVEGFLDTEAGRKVLQPRLDSNFTKGLNTWKEKNLDKLIEDEVKKRNPDKTPEQIELENLRKELEDQKNEAKREKLMTSAMKEASTKGLPTAFLDLFVTSDEETTLANLKRLEETYSADLQKAVDERFQKGGRKIPSGDPNDDNSVGSSFAKSANEQSKPASAGLWD
;
A
#
# COMPACT_ATOMS: atom_id res chain seq x y z
N MET A 1 59.88 44.16 37.58
CA MET A 1 58.68 44.66 36.91
C MET A 1 57.46 44.13 37.63
N THR A 2 56.86 44.96 38.46
CA THR A 2 55.58 44.72 39.14
C THR A 2 54.42 45.22 38.26
N LEU A 3 53.19 44.76 38.54
CA LEU A 3 51.99 45.23 37.84
C LEU A 3 51.79 46.75 37.97
N GLU A 4 52.19 47.33 39.11
CA GLU A 4 52.18 48.79 39.30
C GLU A 4 53.21 49.50 38.42
N GLU A 5 54.43 48.97 38.32
CA GLU A 5 55.48 49.50 37.44
C GLU A 5 55.07 49.43 35.96
N ILE A 6 54.40 48.35 35.54
CA ILE A 6 53.88 48.19 34.17
C ILE A 6 52.76 49.20 33.92
N ARG A 7 51.88 49.44 34.89
CA ARG A 7 50.79 50.41 34.77
C ARG A 7 51.32 51.84 34.69
N THR A 8 52.28 52.21 35.54
CA THR A 8 52.89 53.55 35.48
C THR A 8 53.63 53.75 34.17
N TRP A 9 54.31 52.73 33.66
CA TRP A 9 54.99 52.78 32.36
C TRP A 9 54.00 52.96 31.20
N LEU A 10 52.88 52.21 31.20
CA LEU A 10 51.82 52.36 30.20
C LEU A 10 51.16 53.74 30.25
N GLU A 11 50.97 54.31 31.44
CA GLU A 11 50.41 55.66 31.63
C GLU A 11 51.38 56.76 31.17
N ALA A 12 52.67 56.63 31.48
CA ALA A 12 53.71 57.55 31.04
C ALA A 12 53.93 57.50 29.52
N ASN A 13 53.74 56.33 28.90
CA ASN A 13 53.96 56.10 27.48
C ASN A 13 52.68 56.11 26.64
N ARG A 14 51.56 56.65 27.15
CA ARG A 14 50.29 56.76 26.38
C ARG A 14 50.41 57.55 25.08
N GLY A 15 51.38 58.46 25.00
CA GLY A 15 51.66 59.22 23.77
C GLY A 15 52.46 58.43 22.73
N ASN A 16 52.95 57.23 23.06
CA ASN A 16 53.64 56.37 22.13
C ASN A 16 52.63 55.58 21.27
N SER A 17 52.78 55.69 19.95
CA SER A 17 52.05 54.97 18.90
C SER A 17 51.77 53.51 19.26
N ASP A 18 52.81 52.78 19.67
CA ASP A 18 52.74 51.32 19.81
C ASP A 18 52.01 50.93 21.09
N VAL A 19 52.15 51.73 22.16
CA VAL A 19 51.46 51.55 23.43
C VAL A 19 49.98 51.91 23.30
N ALA A 20 49.66 52.95 22.54
CA ALA A 20 48.29 53.36 22.25
C ALA A 20 47.56 52.31 21.40
N ALA A 21 48.22 51.74 20.39
CA ALA A 21 47.67 50.65 19.57
C ALA A 21 47.34 49.40 20.41
N TYR A 22 48.29 48.94 21.24
CA TYR A 22 48.11 47.78 22.10
C TYR A 22 47.03 47.98 23.18
N LEU A 23 46.96 49.18 23.78
CA LEU A 23 45.89 49.51 24.73
C LEU A 23 44.51 49.60 24.03
N GLY A 24 44.48 49.99 22.75
CA GLY A 24 43.28 49.95 21.91
C GLY A 24 42.77 48.53 21.68
N GLU A 25 43.67 47.58 21.41
CA GLU A 25 43.32 46.15 21.26
C GLU A 25 42.78 45.52 22.55
N LEU A 26 43.27 45.96 23.71
CA LEU A 26 42.84 45.49 25.03
C LEU A 26 41.58 46.20 25.55
N SER A 27 41.18 47.31 24.92
CA SER A 27 40.02 48.07 25.36
C SER A 27 38.74 47.27 25.15
N THR A 28 37.80 47.36 26.09
CA THR A 28 36.48 46.75 25.94
C THR A 28 35.84 47.26 24.64
N PRO A 29 35.25 46.39 23.80
CA PRO A 29 34.66 46.83 22.54
C PRO A 29 33.64 47.94 22.79
N THR A 30 33.98 49.17 22.40
CA THR A 30 33.06 50.31 22.44
C THR A 30 32.09 50.19 21.27
N ALA A 31 30.88 50.74 21.39
CA ALA A 31 29.88 50.67 20.32
C ALA A 31 30.44 51.24 18.99
N GLU A 32 31.16 52.35 19.06
CA GLU A 32 31.81 52.99 17.90
C GLU A 32 32.93 52.13 17.29
N GLY A 33 33.73 51.45 18.11
CA GLY A 33 34.77 50.55 17.63
C GLY A 33 34.22 49.28 16.99
N VAL A 34 33.10 48.77 17.52
CA VAL A 34 32.39 47.63 16.94
C VAL A 34 31.72 48.02 15.62
N GLU A 35 31.05 49.17 15.55
CA GLU A 35 30.46 49.67 14.29
C GLU A 35 31.54 49.86 13.22
N GLY A 36 32.67 50.50 13.56
CA GLY A 36 33.80 50.65 12.64
C GLY A 36 34.39 49.32 12.18
N PHE A 37 34.46 48.30 13.06
CA PHE A 37 34.88 46.96 12.68
C PHE A 37 33.87 46.24 11.79
N LEU A 38 32.56 46.40 12.06
CA LEU A 38 31.49 45.80 11.25
C LEU A 38 31.46 46.37 9.82
N ASP A 39 31.94 47.60 9.62
CA ASP A 39 32.13 48.22 8.31
C ASP A 39 33.38 47.74 7.55
N THR A 40 34.23 46.92 8.16
CA THR A 40 35.33 46.24 7.47
C THR A 40 34.87 44.97 6.75
N GLU A 41 35.68 44.48 5.81
CA GLU A 41 35.40 43.22 5.11
C GLU A 41 35.36 42.01 6.07
N ALA A 42 36.23 42.00 7.09
CA ALA A 42 36.25 40.95 8.11
C ALA A 42 34.99 40.98 9.00
N GLY A 43 34.56 42.16 9.44
CA GLY A 43 33.33 42.32 10.22
C GLY A 43 32.07 41.93 9.45
N ARG A 44 31.96 42.39 8.19
CA ARG A 44 30.85 41.98 7.30
C ARG A 44 30.77 40.48 7.10
N LYS A 45 31.91 39.79 6.93
CA LYS A 45 31.96 38.34 6.73
C LYS A 45 31.45 37.55 7.93
N VAL A 46 31.61 38.08 9.14
CA VAL A 46 31.09 37.46 10.37
C VAL A 46 29.60 37.78 10.57
N LEU A 47 29.18 38.99 10.20
CA LEU A 47 27.81 39.46 10.40
C LEU A 47 26.83 38.90 9.34
N GLN A 48 27.24 38.85 8.07
CA GLN A 48 26.40 38.46 6.93
C GLN A 48 25.66 37.14 7.15
N PRO A 49 26.31 36.02 7.54
CA PRO A 49 25.61 34.73 7.70
C PRO A 49 24.53 34.76 8.78
N ARG A 50 24.74 35.54 9.85
CA ARG A 50 23.75 35.71 10.93
C ARG A 50 22.56 36.52 10.46
N LEU A 51 22.82 37.60 9.72
CA LEU A 51 21.81 38.48 9.15
C LEU A 51 20.97 37.74 8.11
N ASP A 52 21.60 36.97 7.23
CA ASP A 52 20.93 36.13 6.23
C ASP A 52 20.10 35.02 6.87
N SER A 53 20.62 34.34 7.91
CA SER A 53 19.85 33.34 8.66
C SER A 53 18.62 33.96 9.32
N ASN A 54 18.77 35.11 9.97
CA ASN A 54 17.67 35.78 10.65
C ASN A 54 16.63 36.31 9.65
N PHE A 55 17.10 36.89 8.54
CA PHE A 55 16.22 37.34 7.46
C PHE A 55 15.48 36.17 6.82
N THR A 56 16.17 35.07 6.52
CA THR A 56 15.56 33.85 5.96
C THR A 56 14.52 33.26 6.91
N LYS A 57 14.81 33.17 8.21
CA LYS A 57 13.85 32.70 9.22
C LYS A 57 12.65 33.62 9.34
N GLY A 58 12.87 34.93 9.38
CA GLY A 58 11.81 35.94 9.41
C GLY A 58 10.94 35.87 8.16
N LEU A 59 11.56 35.73 6.99
CA LEU A 59 10.86 35.59 5.71
C LEU A 59 10.05 34.29 5.64
N ASN A 60 10.61 33.17 6.11
CA ASN A 60 9.89 31.89 6.15
C ASN A 60 8.70 31.97 7.11
N THR A 61 8.90 32.53 8.31
CA THR A 61 7.82 32.73 9.29
C THR A 61 6.73 33.65 8.75
N TRP A 62 7.13 34.71 8.04
CA TRP A 62 6.18 35.61 7.39
C TRP A 62 5.42 34.90 6.27
N LYS A 63 6.12 34.12 5.43
CA LYS A 63 5.51 33.33 4.35
C LYS A 63 4.49 32.34 4.92
N GLU A 64 4.87 31.55 5.92
CA GLU A 64 3.97 30.59 6.58
C GLU A 64 2.72 31.26 7.17
N LYS A 65 2.85 32.45 7.76
CA LYS A 65 1.71 33.13 8.41
C LYS A 65 0.82 33.95 7.48
N ASN A 66 1.33 34.34 6.31
CA ASN A 66 0.68 35.33 5.45
C ASN A 66 0.40 34.84 4.03
N LEU A 67 1.12 33.84 3.50
CA LEU A 67 0.86 33.32 2.16
C LEU A 67 -0.52 32.70 2.06
N ASP A 68 -0.94 31.91 3.04
CA ASP A 68 -2.26 31.27 3.01
C ASP A 68 -3.38 32.31 2.93
N LYS A 69 -3.28 33.39 3.71
CA LYS A 69 -4.23 34.52 3.67
C LYS A 69 -4.23 35.22 2.32
N LEU A 70 -3.05 35.49 1.74
CA LEU A 70 -2.92 36.14 0.44
C LEU A 70 -3.42 35.26 -0.70
N ILE A 71 -3.19 33.95 -0.63
CA ILE A 71 -3.71 32.97 -1.58
C ILE A 71 -5.23 32.91 -1.46
N GLU A 72 -5.78 32.81 -0.26
CA GLU A 72 -7.22 32.85 -0.03
C GLU A 72 -7.86 34.13 -0.55
N ASP A 73 -7.26 35.29 -0.30
CA ASP A 73 -7.77 36.59 -0.74
C ASP A 73 -7.71 36.73 -2.27
N GLU A 74 -6.65 36.25 -2.91
CA GLU A 74 -6.52 36.28 -4.37
C GLU A 74 -7.44 35.24 -5.03
N VAL A 75 -7.58 34.05 -4.44
CA VAL A 75 -8.52 33.01 -4.89
C VAL A 75 -9.97 33.52 -4.78
N LYS A 76 -10.33 34.19 -3.68
CA LYS A 76 -11.64 34.86 -3.52
C LYS A 76 -11.88 35.94 -4.57
N LYS A 77 -10.84 36.73 -4.93
CA LYS A 77 -10.95 37.76 -5.97
C LYS A 77 -11.09 37.19 -7.38
N ARG A 78 -10.39 36.09 -7.68
CA ARG A 78 -10.34 35.51 -9.03
C ARG A 78 -11.48 34.52 -9.32
N ASN A 79 -11.96 33.81 -8.29
CA ASN A 79 -13.01 32.80 -8.40
C ASN A 79 -14.11 33.01 -7.35
N PRO A 80 -15.07 33.93 -7.61
CA PRO A 80 -16.17 34.21 -6.68
C PRO A 80 -17.20 33.07 -6.51
N ASP A 81 -17.17 32.01 -7.32
CA ASP A 81 -18.28 31.03 -7.39
C ASP A 81 -18.12 29.76 -6.52
N LYS A 82 -16.94 29.47 -5.96
CA LYS A 82 -16.76 28.32 -5.04
C LYS A 82 -15.85 28.66 -3.87
N THR A 83 -16.40 28.70 -2.67
CA THR A 83 -15.66 28.93 -1.43
C THR A 83 -14.74 27.76 -1.08
N PRO A 84 -13.62 27.97 -0.35
CA PRO A 84 -12.74 26.89 0.12
C PRO A 84 -13.48 25.87 0.99
N GLU A 85 -14.44 26.31 1.80
CA GLU A 85 -15.33 25.43 2.56
C GLU A 85 -16.18 24.51 1.67
N GLN A 86 -16.55 24.94 0.45
CA GLN A 86 -17.25 24.08 -0.51
C GLN A 86 -16.33 23.05 -1.15
N ILE A 87 -15.06 23.38 -1.37
CA ILE A 87 -14.06 22.42 -1.87
C ILE A 87 -13.78 21.37 -0.80
N GLU A 88 -13.65 21.79 0.46
CA GLU A 88 -13.51 20.87 1.58
C GLU A 88 -14.77 20.00 1.75
N LEU A 89 -15.96 20.58 1.61
CA LEU A 89 -17.21 19.83 1.62
C LEU A 89 -17.31 18.84 0.45
N GLU A 90 -16.83 19.20 -0.74
CA GLU A 90 -16.80 18.32 -1.91
C GLU A 90 -15.84 17.15 -1.69
N ASN A 91 -14.67 17.41 -1.10
CA ASN A 91 -13.71 16.38 -0.71
C ASN A 91 -14.29 15.45 0.37
N LEU A 92 -14.89 16.00 1.42
CA LEU A 92 -15.55 15.23 2.48
C LEU A 92 -16.72 14.40 1.93
N ARG A 93 -17.48 14.93 0.98
CA ARG A 93 -18.56 14.19 0.31
C ARG A 93 -18.00 13.02 -0.50
N LYS A 94 -16.92 13.24 -1.24
CA LYS A 94 -16.25 12.20 -2.01
C LYS A 94 -15.70 11.10 -1.10
N GLU A 95 -15.04 11.47 -0.02
CA GLU A 95 -14.52 10.51 0.97
C GLU A 95 -15.63 9.70 1.63
N LEU A 96 -16.76 10.32 1.97
CA LEU A 96 -17.94 9.61 2.47
C LEU A 96 -18.57 8.68 1.42
N GLU A 97 -18.54 9.06 0.15
CA GLU A 97 -19.05 8.22 -0.94
C GLU A 97 -18.14 7.00 -1.17
N ASP A 98 -16.83 7.20 -1.15
CA ASP A 98 -15.83 6.13 -1.25
C ASP A 98 -15.96 5.15 -0.08
N GLN A 99 -16.06 5.65 1.16
CA GLN A 99 -16.29 4.82 2.36
C GLN A 99 -17.61 4.04 2.29
N LYS A 100 -18.69 4.67 1.78
CA LYS A 100 -19.97 3.96 1.59
C LYS A 100 -19.86 2.87 0.54
N ASN A 101 -19.10 3.09 -0.52
CA ASN A 101 -18.88 2.11 -1.58
C ASN A 101 -18.01 0.95 -1.10
N GLU A 102 -16.96 1.21 -0.32
CA GLU A 102 -16.17 0.19 0.34
C GLU A 102 -17.01 -0.65 1.31
N ALA A 103 -17.81 -0.02 2.18
CA ALA A 103 -18.69 -0.72 3.10
C ALA A 103 -19.76 -1.57 2.37
N LYS A 104 -20.29 -1.09 1.23
CA LYS A 104 -21.18 -1.89 0.37
C LYS A 104 -20.45 -3.09 -0.21
N ARG A 105 -19.23 -2.90 -0.72
CA ARG A 105 -18.40 -3.97 -1.29
C ARG A 105 -18.05 -5.02 -0.24
N GLU A 106 -17.68 -4.62 0.97
CA GLU A 106 -17.41 -5.55 2.07
C GLU A 106 -18.63 -6.39 2.46
N LYS A 107 -19.82 -5.77 2.49
CA LYS A 107 -21.07 -6.50 2.73
C LYS A 107 -21.36 -7.51 1.63
N LEU A 108 -21.21 -7.11 0.37
CA LEU A 108 -21.37 -8.00 -0.78
C LEU A 108 -20.35 -9.14 -0.74
N MET A 109 -19.09 -8.85 -0.42
CA MET A 109 -18.04 -9.86 -0.26
C MET A 109 -18.35 -10.85 0.84
N THR A 110 -18.85 -10.38 1.98
CA THR A 110 -19.24 -11.25 3.09
C THR A 110 -20.40 -12.17 2.70
N SER A 111 -21.40 -11.66 1.97
CA SER A 111 -22.52 -12.47 1.46
C SER A 111 -22.07 -13.47 0.41
N ALA A 112 -21.28 -13.03 -0.57
CA ALA A 112 -20.67 -13.89 -1.59
C ALA A 112 -19.80 -14.99 -0.99
N MET A 113 -19.02 -14.68 0.05
CA MET A 113 -18.21 -15.65 0.80
C MET A 113 -19.06 -16.74 1.44
N LYS A 114 -20.21 -16.36 2.03
CA LYS A 114 -21.16 -17.33 2.61
C LYS A 114 -21.74 -18.24 1.53
N GLU A 115 -22.22 -17.67 0.42
CA GLU A 115 -22.80 -18.45 -0.68
C GLU A 115 -21.78 -19.36 -1.37
N ALA A 116 -20.56 -18.88 -1.57
CA ALA A 116 -19.49 -19.69 -2.12
C ALA A 116 -19.12 -20.85 -1.21
N SER A 117 -19.06 -20.60 0.11
CA SER A 117 -18.78 -21.64 1.09
C SER A 117 -19.88 -22.71 1.14
N THR A 118 -21.16 -22.33 1.04
CA THR A 118 -22.27 -23.29 1.02
C THR A 118 -22.30 -24.13 -0.26
N LYS A 119 -21.86 -23.55 -1.38
CA LYS A 119 -21.80 -24.21 -2.70
C LYS A 119 -20.48 -24.96 -2.95
N GLY A 120 -19.55 -24.95 -2.00
CA GLY A 120 -18.24 -25.59 -2.15
C GLY A 120 -17.35 -24.94 -3.20
N LEU A 121 -17.56 -23.65 -3.48
CA LEU A 121 -16.78 -22.88 -4.45
C LEU A 121 -15.46 -22.39 -3.82
N PRO A 122 -14.38 -22.30 -4.61
CA PRO A 122 -13.11 -21.76 -4.13
C PRO A 122 -13.23 -20.31 -3.66
N THR A 123 -12.87 -20.06 -2.40
CA THR A 123 -13.04 -18.75 -1.76
C THR A 123 -11.90 -17.77 -2.02
N ALA A 124 -10.73 -18.28 -2.43
CA ALA A 124 -9.51 -17.50 -2.64
C ALA A 124 -9.62 -16.42 -3.74
N PHE A 125 -10.56 -16.59 -4.68
CA PHE A 125 -10.72 -15.69 -5.82
C PHE A 125 -12.01 -14.89 -5.80
N LEU A 126 -12.79 -14.96 -4.71
CA LEU A 126 -14.10 -14.30 -4.65
C LEU A 126 -14.02 -12.77 -4.79
N ASP A 127 -12.95 -12.15 -4.30
CA ASP A 127 -12.74 -10.70 -4.40
C ASP A 127 -12.66 -10.21 -5.86
N LEU A 128 -12.26 -11.07 -6.79
CA LEU A 128 -12.21 -10.75 -8.23
C LEU A 128 -13.61 -10.77 -8.88
N PHE A 129 -14.59 -11.41 -8.24
CA PHE A 129 -15.94 -11.55 -8.76
C PHE A 129 -16.95 -10.58 -8.13
N VAL A 130 -16.61 -9.97 -6.99
CA VAL A 130 -17.43 -8.94 -6.33
C VAL A 130 -17.20 -7.59 -6.98
N THR A 131 -18.18 -7.16 -7.75
CA THR A 131 -18.22 -5.87 -8.46
C THR A 131 -18.98 -4.83 -7.63
N SER A 132 -19.05 -3.59 -8.13
CA SER A 132 -19.83 -2.50 -7.53
C SER A 132 -21.35 -2.73 -7.54
N ASP A 133 -21.80 -3.78 -8.23
CA ASP A 133 -23.22 -4.09 -8.43
C ASP A 133 -23.52 -5.55 -8.06
N GLU A 134 -24.65 -5.75 -7.40
CA GLU A 134 -25.07 -7.02 -6.82
C GLU A 134 -25.51 -8.01 -7.90
N GLU A 135 -26.18 -7.53 -8.96
CA GLU A 135 -26.63 -8.40 -10.06
C GLU A 135 -25.44 -8.96 -10.85
N THR A 136 -24.47 -8.11 -11.18
CA THR A 136 -23.24 -8.53 -11.86
C THR A 136 -22.39 -9.47 -10.99
N THR A 137 -22.32 -9.23 -9.68
CA THR A 137 -21.64 -10.15 -8.74
C THR A 137 -22.30 -11.53 -8.72
N LEU A 138 -23.64 -11.59 -8.64
CA LEU A 138 -24.37 -12.87 -8.65
C LEU A 138 -24.24 -13.61 -9.98
N ALA A 139 -24.28 -12.90 -11.12
CA ALA A 139 -24.07 -13.49 -12.44
C ALA A 139 -22.67 -14.10 -12.58
N ASN A 140 -21.64 -13.40 -12.08
CA ASN A 140 -20.26 -13.88 -12.05
C ASN A 140 -20.10 -15.13 -11.17
N LEU A 141 -20.71 -15.14 -9.98
CA LEU A 141 -20.70 -16.29 -9.09
C LEU A 141 -21.40 -17.51 -9.70
N LYS A 142 -22.55 -17.32 -10.38
CA LYS A 142 -23.24 -18.41 -11.09
C LYS A 142 -22.37 -19.00 -12.21
N ARG A 143 -21.68 -18.16 -12.98
CA ARG A 143 -20.79 -18.63 -14.05
C ARG A 143 -19.59 -19.40 -13.48
N LEU A 144 -19.05 -18.97 -12.34
CA LEU A 144 -18.02 -19.70 -11.61
C LEU A 144 -18.55 -21.07 -11.16
N GLU A 145 -19.76 -21.12 -10.61
CA GLU A 145 -20.40 -22.36 -10.15
C GLU A 145 -20.59 -23.37 -11.29
N GLU A 146 -21.12 -22.94 -12.42
CA GLU A 146 -21.36 -23.80 -13.58
C GLU A 146 -20.05 -24.37 -14.15
N THR A 147 -19.04 -23.52 -14.34
CA THR A 147 -17.74 -23.93 -14.89
C THR A 147 -16.99 -24.86 -13.94
N TYR A 148 -16.95 -24.52 -12.65
CA TYR A 148 -16.29 -25.33 -11.64
C TYR A 148 -16.96 -26.69 -11.46
N SER A 149 -18.30 -26.74 -11.44
CA SER A 149 -19.05 -28.01 -11.34
C SER A 149 -18.82 -28.90 -12.57
N ALA A 150 -18.80 -28.32 -13.77
CA ALA A 150 -18.54 -29.06 -15.00
C ALA A 150 -17.12 -29.65 -15.03
N ASP A 151 -16.11 -28.89 -14.59
CA ASP A 151 -14.73 -29.36 -14.56
C ASP A 151 -14.49 -30.37 -13.43
N LEU A 152 -15.13 -30.21 -12.27
CA LEU A 152 -15.15 -31.25 -11.23
C LEU A 152 -15.73 -32.55 -11.77
N GLN A 153 -16.85 -32.48 -12.49
CA GLN A 153 -17.48 -33.67 -13.05
C GLN A 153 -16.58 -34.35 -14.08
N LYS A 154 -15.95 -33.61 -14.98
CA LYS A 154 -14.94 -34.16 -15.91
C LYS A 154 -13.77 -34.81 -15.17
N ALA A 155 -13.24 -34.17 -14.13
CA ALA A 155 -12.12 -34.72 -13.35
C ALA A 155 -12.52 -36.01 -12.61
N VAL A 156 -13.75 -36.06 -12.08
CA VAL A 156 -14.34 -37.23 -11.45
C VAL A 156 -14.54 -38.34 -12.48
N ASP A 157 -15.10 -38.03 -13.65
CA ASP A 157 -15.29 -38.98 -14.75
C ASP A 157 -13.94 -39.53 -15.23
N GLU A 158 -12.93 -38.69 -15.45
CA GLU A 158 -11.57 -39.14 -15.77
C GLU A 158 -10.99 -40.05 -14.69
N ARG A 159 -11.21 -39.72 -13.41
CA ARG A 159 -10.77 -40.56 -12.30
C ARG A 159 -11.49 -41.90 -12.28
N PHE A 160 -12.79 -41.93 -12.56
CA PHE A 160 -13.57 -43.17 -12.71
C PHE A 160 -13.14 -43.95 -13.95
N GLN A 161 -12.75 -43.30 -15.05
CA GLN A 161 -12.20 -43.99 -16.22
C GLN A 161 -10.81 -44.58 -15.95
N LYS A 162 -9.96 -43.87 -15.20
CA LYS A 162 -8.61 -44.34 -14.82
C LYS A 162 -8.63 -45.41 -13.72
N GLY A 163 -9.54 -45.30 -12.76
CA GLY A 163 -9.67 -46.21 -11.61
C GLY A 163 -10.73 -47.31 -11.78
N GLY A 164 -11.61 -47.19 -12.76
CA GLY A 164 -12.65 -48.16 -13.07
C GLY A 164 -12.08 -49.40 -13.76
N ARG A 165 -12.55 -50.58 -13.37
CA ARG A 165 -12.27 -51.80 -14.14
C ARG A 165 -12.89 -51.60 -15.53
N LYS A 166 -12.09 -51.76 -16.58
CA LYS A 166 -12.63 -51.98 -17.92
C LYS A 166 -13.45 -53.26 -17.89
N ILE A 167 -14.76 -53.14 -17.74
CA ILE A 167 -15.67 -54.25 -18.00
C ILE A 167 -15.60 -54.44 -19.52
N PRO A 168 -15.11 -55.56 -20.03
CA PRO A 168 -15.14 -55.79 -21.47
C PRO A 168 -16.60 -55.67 -21.91
N SER A 169 -16.88 -54.73 -22.82
CA SER A 169 -18.17 -54.71 -23.51
C SER A 169 -18.34 -56.08 -24.15
N GLY A 170 -19.34 -56.83 -23.71
CA GLY A 170 -19.61 -58.15 -24.23
C GLY A 170 -19.86 -58.05 -25.73
N ASP A 171 -18.86 -58.45 -26.52
CA ASP A 171 -19.09 -58.85 -27.90
C ASP A 171 -19.99 -60.10 -27.84
N PRO A 172 -21.14 -60.12 -28.52
CA PRO A 172 -22.03 -61.28 -28.55
C PRO A 172 -21.33 -62.57 -29.01
N ASN A 173 -20.17 -62.48 -29.65
CA ASN A 173 -19.36 -63.62 -30.12
C ASN A 173 -18.07 -63.86 -29.30
N ASP A 174 -17.83 -63.14 -28.19
CA ASP A 174 -16.67 -63.39 -27.35
C ASP A 174 -16.91 -64.55 -26.37
N ASP A 175 -16.40 -65.72 -26.75
CA ASP A 175 -16.53 -66.97 -26.02
C ASP A 175 -15.78 -66.97 -24.66
N ASN A 176 -14.98 -65.93 -24.37
CA ASN A 176 -14.24 -65.72 -23.12
C ASN A 176 -14.83 -64.63 -22.20
N SER A 177 -16.04 -64.15 -22.49
CA SER A 177 -16.78 -63.24 -21.60
C SER A 177 -17.03 -63.85 -20.22
N VAL A 178 -17.02 -63.00 -19.18
CA VAL A 178 -17.42 -63.41 -17.82
C VAL A 178 -18.82 -64.05 -17.86
N GLY A 179 -19.74 -63.53 -18.67
CA GLY A 179 -21.07 -64.11 -18.85
C GLY A 179 -21.06 -65.49 -19.51
N SER A 180 -20.21 -65.71 -20.53
CA SER A 180 -20.08 -67.02 -21.18
C SER A 180 -19.48 -68.06 -20.24
N SER A 181 -18.52 -67.66 -19.39
CA SER A 181 -17.92 -68.55 -18.39
C SER A 181 -18.92 -69.00 -17.31
N PHE A 182 -19.75 -68.07 -16.81
CA PHE A 182 -20.84 -68.41 -15.89
C PHE A 182 -21.88 -69.33 -16.55
N ALA A 183 -22.28 -69.03 -17.79
CA ALA A 183 -23.23 -69.86 -18.53
C ALA A 183 -22.68 -71.28 -18.81
N LYS A 184 -21.40 -71.41 -19.20
CA LYS A 184 -20.73 -72.71 -19.38
C LYS A 184 -20.69 -73.51 -18.07
N SER A 185 -20.30 -72.89 -16.96
CA SER A 185 -20.28 -73.56 -15.65
C SER A 185 -21.67 -74.03 -15.18
N ALA A 186 -22.70 -73.22 -15.42
CA ALA A 186 -24.08 -73.59 -15.09
C ALA A 186 -24.59 -74.74 -15.97
N ASN A 187 -24.19 -74.77 -17.24
CA ASN A 187 -24.55 -75.84 -18.18
C ASN A 187 -23.77 -77.14 -17.93
N GLU A 188 -22.54 -77.05 -17.41
CA GLU A 188 -21.77 -78.22 -16.97
C GLU A 188 -22.33 -78.80 -15.66
N GLN A 189 -22.80 -77.96 -14.74
CA GLN A 189 -23.45 -78.40 -13.50
C GLN A 189 -24.85 -79.01 -13.73
N SER A 190 -25.54 -78.61 -14.79
CA SER A 190 -26.88 -79.13 -15.13
C SER A 190 -26.86 -80.41 -15.99
N LYS A 191 -25.68 -80.83 -16.48
CA LYS A 191 -25.55 -82.12 -17.17
C LYS A 191 -25.77 -83.25 -16.16
N PRO A 192 -26.78 -84.12 -16.34
CA PRO A 192 -26.93 -85.30 -15.49
C PRO A 192 -25.68 -86.16 -15.65
N ALA A 193 -25.15 -86.68 -14.54
CA ALA A 193 -24.07 -87.66 -14.56
C ALA A 193 -24.45 -88.74 -15.57
N SER A 194 -23.63 -88.91 -16.61
CA SER A 194 -23.85 -89.95 -17.60
C SER A 194 -23.99 -91.26 -16.85
N ALA A 195 -25.19 -91.85 -16.89
CA ALA A 195 -25.42 -93.20 -16.45
C ALA A 195 -24.52 -94.08 -17.33
N GLY A 196 -23.33 -94.40 -16.80
CA GLY A 196 -22.48 -95.43 -17.32
C GLY A 196 -23.33 -96.68 -17.38
N LEU A 197 -23.63 -97.09 -18.62
CA LEU A 197 -24.06 -98.41 -18.98
C LEU A 197 -23.22 -99.41 -18.17
N TRP A 198 -23.84 -100.09 -17.22
CA TRP A 198 -23.28 -101.34 -16.73
C TRP A 198 -23.44 -102.35 -17.87
N ASP A 199 -22.29 -102.72 -18.44
CA ASP A 199 -22.04 -104.08 -18.95
C ASP A 199 -22.33 -105.11 -17.83
#